data_AF-A0A1B6C119-F1
#
_entry.id   AF-A0A1B6C119-F1
#
_cell.length_a   1.000
_cell.length_b   1.000
_cell.length_c   1.000
_cell.angle_alpha   90.00
_cell.angle_beta   90.00
_cell.angle_gamma   90.00
#
_symmetry.space_group_name_H-M   'P 1'
#
loop_
_entity.id
_entity.type
_entity.pdbx_description
1 polymer ?
#
loop_
_entity_poly.entity_id
_entity_poly.type
_entity_poly.pdbx_seq_one_letter_code
_entity_poly.pdbx_strand_id
1 'polypeptide(L)'
;MHDLLEHCNNLLNGNNPASLKSLCLKLLLVLVTGADNVSQNTLLEYMMMNSIFEILIHLLCDSINRIQHGHDVVVLLTLLINYRKHEAANPYIVKLSILDDELALNGYGQVITSALSDFCRQYTIQQAEPQVGSWLSSLSNIVGNIFISDEAGFRTQQIRANNGVLVALYEAVHLNRNFVTTLAHSQTDTSAPPSPSNNNLSAVEPVNISDTLQPSNLLVTFFQYCSIVMQDTKCDASVNNVKLCFIILTCISEDQYANSLMHDSNLLFKVQLYRLPMRHRKFISEKASQPLANTLMDLLVEFIMSHMMKKLPLELYLQCVGVVHRVLCYQKRCRVRIMYHWKDLWTALITLLKFIIANENHLAKKMNIFHLCLQAMNIFNLFITYGDTFLPSPASYDELYYELIRMHQVFDNIYVMAFRYASMDGDFKDTALTLTNSLINVRAIINHFTPKIDAWLAGQALSTPSEDEILEVVRKNYDSLTLKLQDSLDQYERYSENPQHSSFFTSMIRSVVNDTRYNIDFASLDLQMILQEFSTIT
;
A
#
# COMPACT_ATOMS: atom_id res chain seq x y z
N MET A 1 -13.41 36.43 13.96
CA MET A 1 -12.90 35.22 13.26
C MET A 1 -12.70 35.47 11.77
N HIS A 2 -13.69 36.04 11.07
CA HIS A 2 -13.52 36.48 9.68
C HIS A 2 -12.27 37.33 9.47
N ASP A 3 -12.13 38.43 10.21
CA ASP A 3 -10.97 39.32 10.12
C ASP A 3 -9.65 38.58 10.37
N LEU A 4 -9.60 37.65 11.33
CA LEU A 4 -8.41 36.87 11.60
C LEU A 4 -8.03 35.99 10.40
N LEU A 5 -8.99 35.35 9.73
CA LEU A 5 -8.73 34.56 8.52
C LEU A 5 -8.30 35.44 7.35
N GLU A 6 -8.85 36.65 7.24
CA GLU A 6 -8.42 37.63 6.25
C GLU A 6 -6.97 38.09 6.48
N HIS A 7 -6.59 38.39 7.73
CA HIS A 7 -5.19 38.70 8.05
C HIS A 7 -4.26 37.51 7.79
N CYS A 8 -4.68 36.29 8.16
CA CYS A 8 -3.90 35.08 7.86
C CYS A 8 -3.70 34.90 6.34
N ASN A 9 -4.76 35.13 5.56
CA ASN A 9 -4.70 35.10 4.10
C ASN A 9 -3.68 36.13 3.56
N ASN A 10 -3.76 37.38 4.00
CA ASN A 10 -2.83 38.43 3.59
C ASN A 10 -1.38 38.11 3.98
N LEU A 11 -1.16 37.52 5.17
CA LEU A 11 0.16 37.13 5.63
C LEU A 11 0.77 35.99 4.81
N LEU A 12 -0.03 34.98 4.47
CA LEU A 12 0.43 33.83 3.69
C LEU A 12 0.65 34.16 2.21
N ASN A 13 -0.20 35.03 1.65
CA ASN A 13 -0.15 35.44 0.24
C ASN A 13 0.91 36.53 -0.03
N GLY A 14 1.20 37.38 0.95
CA GLY A 14 2.19 38.45 0.80
C GLY A 14 3.64 37.95 0.69
N ASN A 15 4.53 38.86 0.28
CA ASN A 15 6.00 38.67 0.32
C ASN A 15 6.54 38.78 1.76
N ASN A 16 5.88 38.08 2.68
CA ASN A 16 6.27 38.04 4.07
C ASN A 16 7.37 36.99 4.27
N PRO A 17 8.22 37.17 5.29
CA PRO A 17 9.24 36.19 5.63
C PRO A 17 8.66 34.80 5.92
N ALA A 18 9.46 33.77 5.63
CA ALA A 18 9.09 32.38 5.87
C ALA A 18 8.72 32.10 7.34
N SER A 19 9.39 32.78 8.28
CA SER A 19 9.14 32.64 9.70
C SER A 19 7.70 33.07 10.07
N LEU A 20 7.21 34.17 9.48
CA LEU A 20 5.87 34.71 9.71
C LEU A 20 4.80 33.83 9.09
N LYS A 21 5.06 33.29 7.88
CA LYS A 21 4.19 32.30 7.25
C LYS A 21 4.11 31.02 8.08
N SER A 22 5.23 30.53 8.62
CA SER A 22 5.27 29.38 9.51
C SER A 22 4.46 29.63 10.78
N LEU A 23 4.60 30.80 11.41
CA LEU A 23 3.81 31.16 12.59
C LEU A 23 2.31 31.20 12.28
N CYS A 24 1.94 31.76 11.13
CA CYS A 24 0.55 31.79 10.67
C CYS A 24 -0.02 30.37 10.44
N LEU A 25 0.72 29.49 9.78
CA LEU A 25 0.31 28.08 9.59
C LEU A 25 0.20 27.33 10.91
N LYS A 26 1.15 27.52 11.83
CA LYS A 26 1.09 26.94 13.19
C LYS A 26 -0.13 27.43 13.96
N LEU A 27 -0.47 28.72 13.87
CA LEU A 27 -1.72 29.26 14.43
C LEU A 27 -2.95 28.56 13.83
N LEU A 28 -3.00 28.40 12.51
CA LEU A 28 -4.11 27.70 11.85
C LEU A 28 -4.20 26.24 12.30
N LEU A 29 -3.07 25.52 12.40
CA LEU A 29 -3.04 24.16 12.93
C LEU A 29 -3.53 24.09 14.38
N VAL A 30 -3.17 25.05 15.24
CA VAL A 30 -3.71 25.14 16.61
C VAL A 30 -5.23 25.30 16.58
N LEU A 31 -5.75 26.19 15.71
CA LEU A 31 -7.19 26.41 15.59
C LEU A 31 -7.92 25.15 15.12
N VAL A 32 -7.41 24.47 14.09
CA VAL A 32 -8.03 23.27 13.52
C VAL A 32 -7.94 22.07 14.47
N THR A 33 -6.86 21.97 15.25
CA THR A 33 -6.66 20.89 16.25
C THR A 33 -7.21 21.24 17.64
N GLY A 34 -7.98 22.33 17.78
CA GLY A 34 -8.51 22.80 19.07
C GLY A 34 -9.49 21.84 19.77
N ALA A 35 -10.02 20.84 19.07
CA ALA A 35 -10.82 19.75 19.64
C ALA A 35 -10.27 18.39 19.18
N ASP A 36 -10.41 17.35 19.99
CA ASP A 36 -9.92 15.99 19.67
C ASP A 36 -10.64 15.38 18.47
N ASN A 37 -11.90 15.78 18.25
CA ASN A 37 -12.67 15.41 17.07
C ASN A 37 -12.85 16.66 16.20
N VAL A 38 -12.27 16.63 14.99
CA VAL A 38 -12.36 17.71 14.01
C VAL A 38 -13.82 18.12 13.77
N SER A 39 -14.74 17.17 13.61
CA SER A 39 -16.17 17.45 13.35
C SER A 39 -16.90 18.18 14.49
N GLN A 40 -16.33 18.18 15.69
CA GLN A 40 -16.86 18.89 16.86
C GLN A 40 -16.22 20.26 17.07
N ASN A 41 -15.21 20.62 16.29
CA ASN A 41 -14.55 21.92 16.38
C ASN A 41 -15.39 23.00 15.70
N THR A 42 -16.05 23.85 16.50
CA THR A 42 -16.91 24.94 16.01
C THR A 42 -16.12 26.05 15.31
N LEU A 43 -14.81 26.19 15.57
CA LEU A 43 -13.96 27.17 14.87
C LEU A 43 -13.86 26.85 13.37
N LEU A 44 -13.95 25.58 13.01
CA LEU A 44 -13.88 25.14 11.62
C LEU A 44 -15.10 25.58 10.81
N GLU A 45 -16.26 25.83 11.42
CA GLU A 45 -17.42 26.39 10.71
C GLU A 45 -17.07 27.73 10.02
N TYR A 46 -16.28 28.57 10.70
CA TYR A 46 -15.81 29.84 10.13
C TYR A 46 -14.81 29.65 8.98
N MET A 47 -13.96 28.61 9.04
CA MET A 47 -13.00 28.25 7.98
C MET A 47 -13.66 27.56 6.79
N MET A 48 -14.82 26.93 6.99
CA MET A 48 -15.67 26.45 5.89
C MET A 48 -16.33 27.62 5.16
N MET A 49 -16.80 28.64 5.90
CA MET A 49 -17.39 29.86 5.30
C MET A 49 -16.35 30.74 4.59
N ASN A 50 -15.17 30.90 5.19
CA ASN A 50 -14.07 31.72 4.65
C ASN A 50 -12.91 30.79 4.28
N SER A 51 -13.03 30.17 3.10
CA SER A 51 -12.09 29.16 2.65
C SER A 51 -10.68 29.74 2.44
N ILE A 52 -9.68 29.12 3.05
CA ILE A 52 -8.25 29.43 2.83
C ILE A 52 -7.62 28.50 1.76
N PHE A 53 -8.43 27.69 1.08
CA PHE A 53 -7.95 26.66 0.15
C PHE A 53 -7.01 27.22 -0.93
N GLU A 54 -7.37 28.32 -1.58
CA GLU A 54 -6.58 28.88 -2.70
C GLU A 54 -5.16 29.27 -2.27
N ILE A 55 -5.02 29.81 -1.06
CA ILE A 55 -3.72 30.20 -0.51
C ILE A 55 -2.87 28.97 -0.18
N LEU A 56 -3.49 27.94 0.39
CA LEU A 56 -2.81 26.68 0.68
C LEU A 56 -2.30 26.04 -0.63
N ILE A 57 -3.10 26.07 -1.69
CA ILE A 57 -2.69 25.62 -3.02
C ILE A 57 -1.55 26.48 -3.59
N HIS A 58 -1.65 27.81 -3.50
CA HIS A 58 -0.59 28.71 -3.97
C HIS A 58 0.76 28.45 -3.28
N LEU A 59 0.75 28.17 -1.97
CA LEU A 59 1.97 27.79 -1.22
C LEU A 59 2.57 26.47 -1.71
N LEU A 60 1.75 25.54 -2.22
CA LEU A 60 2.23 24.28 -2.79
C LEU A 60 2.79 24.46 -4.21
N CYS A 61 2.26 25.41 -4.99
CA CYS A 61 2.77 25.70 -6.34
C CYS A 61 4.19 26.29 -6.28
N ASP A 62 4.45 27.21 -5.35
CA ASP A 62 5.78 27.82 -5.20
C ASP A 62 6.79 26.85 -4.56
N SER A 63 7.96 26.69 -5.20
CA SER A 63 8.95 25.70 -4.77
C SER A 63 9.56 25.98 -3.40
N ILE A 64 9.80 27.25 -3.06
CA ILE A 64 10.44 27.63 -1.80
C ILE A 64 9.44 27.46 -0.65
N ASN A 65 8.24 28.00 -0.81
CA ASN A 65 7.16 27.85 0.17
C ASN A 65 6.80 26.36 0.35
N ARG A 66 6.77 25.58 -0.72
CA ARG A 66 6.51 24.13 -0.64
C ARG A 66 7.54 23.40 0.23
N ILE A 67 8.84 23.67 0.05
CA ILE A 67 9.89 23.03 0.85
C ILE A 67 9.77 23.44 2.33
N GLN A 68 9.49 24.71 2.60
CA GLN A 68 9.48 25.25 3.97
C GLN A 68 8.18 25.00 4.74
N HIS A 69 7.05 24.96 4.05
CA HIS A 69 5.72 25.00 4.64
C HIS A 69 4.79 23.88 4.15
N GLY A 70 5.19 23.12 3.13
CA GLY A 70 4.33 22.16 2.46
C GLY A 70 3.77 21.10 3.39
N HIS A 71 4.55 20.61 4.36
CA HIS A 71 4.07 19.62 5.34
C HIS A 71 2.88 20.16 6.15
N ASP A 72 3.02 21.34 6.75
CA ASP A 72 1.97 21.98 7.54
C ASP A 72 0.73 22.27 6.67
N VAL A 73 0.94 22.72 5.43
CA VAL A 73 -0.12 22.96 4.46
C VAL A 73 -0.91 21.69 4.13
N VAL A 74 -0.22 20.58 3.87
CA VAL A 74 -0.84 19.28 3.54
C VAL A 74 -1.62 18.72 4.74
N VAL A 75 -1.07 18.79 5.95
CA VAL A 75 -1.76 18.35 7.17
C VAL A 75 -2.98 19.24 7.45
N LEU A 76 -2.85 20.56 7.31
CA LEU A 76 -3.96 21.50 7.49
C LEU A 76 -5.10 21.23 6.50
N LEU A 77 -4.77 21.06 5.20
CA LEU A 77 -5.76 20.67 4.18
C LEU A 77 -6.45 19.36 4.53
N THR A 78 -5.70 18.36 4.98
CA THR A 78 -6.22 17.03 5.34
C THR A 78 -7.25 17.11 6.47
N LEU A 79 -6.95 17.90 7.51
CA LEU A 79 -7.87 18.12 8.62
C LEU A 79 -9.12 18.89 8.18
N LEU A 80 -8.97 19.91 7.33
CA LEU A 80 -10.10 20.69 6.80
C LEU A 80 -11.02 19.83 5.92
N ILE A 81 -10.47 18.97 5.06
CA ILE A 81 -11.22 18.00 4.24
C ILE A 81 -12.04 17.03 5.10
N ASN A 82 -11.51 16.65 6.27
CA ASN A 82 -12.14 15.68 7.15
C ASN A 82 -13.16 16.29 8.14
N TYR A 83 -13.34 17.61 8.14
CA TYR A 83 -14.37 18.26 8.95
C TYR A 83 -15.78 17.92 8.45
N ARG A 84 -16.60 17.29 9.31
CA ARG A 84 -18.01 16.91 9.01
C ARG A 84 -18.18 16.27 7.63
N LYS A 85 -17.18 15.49 7.19
CA LYS A 85 -17.04 14.91 5.85
C LYS A 85 -18.32 14.25 5.32
N HIS A 86 -19.05 13.57 6.19
CA HIS A 86 -20.28 12.83 5.87
C HIS A 86 -21.57 13.45 6.44
N GLU A 87 -21.46 14.59 7.14
CA GLU A 87 -22.58 15.25 7.83
C GLU A 87 -23.04 16.52 7.10
N ALA A 88 -22.14 17.19 6.38
CA ALA A 88 -22.42 18.43 5.68
C ALA A 88 -21.61 18.57 4.38
N ALA A 89 -22.02 19.49 3.51
CA ALA A 89 -21.25 19.84 2.33
C ALA A 89 -19.94 20.53 2.74
N ASN A 90 -18.81 19.85 2.55
CA ASN A 90 -17.49 20.38 2.84
C ASN A 90 -16.87 21.01 1.57
N PRO A 91 -16.64 22.35 1.53
CA PRO A 91 -16.08 23.01 0.36
C PRO A 91 -14.67 22.57 0.00
N TYR A 92 -13.86 22.10 0.96
CA TYR A 92 -12.50 21.61 0.70
C TYR A 92 -12.51 20.28 -0.06
N ILE A 93 -13.50 19.41 0.17
CA ILE A 93 -13.71 18.18 -0.61
C ILE A 93 -14.04 18.55 -2.06
N VAL A 94 -14.96 19.48 -2.26
CA VAL A 94 -15.37 19.92 -3.60
C VAL A 94 -14.19 20.54 -4.34
N LYS A 95 -13.48 21.48 -3.70
CA LYS A 95 -12.32 22.15 -4.30
C LYS A 95 -11.18 21.20 -4.61
N LEU A 96 -10.84 20.26 -3.71
CA LEU A 96 -9.82 19.26 -4.00
C LEU A 96 -10.25 18.32 -5.13
N SER A 97 -11.51 17.91 -5.21
CA SER A 97 -11.95 16.95 -6.25
C SER A 97 -11.96 17.53 -7.67
N ILE A 98 -12.11 18.86 -7.81
CA ILE A 98 -12.08 19.56 -9.10
C ILE A 98 -10.74 20.23 -9.43
N LEU A 99 -9.77 20.20 -8.51
CA LEU A 99 -8.45 20.81 -8.73
C LEU A 99 -7.75 20.15 -9.93
N ASP A 100 -7.41 20.96 -10.93
CA ASP A 100 -6.77 20.54 -12.19
C ASP A 100 -5.41 21.22 -12.42
N ASP A 101 -4.98 22.12 -11.53
CA ASP A 101 -3.65 22.71 -11.55
C ASP A 101 -2.58 21.63 -11.31
N GLU A 102 -1.88 21.25 -12.37
CA GLU A 102 -0.81 20.25 -12.33
C GLU A 102 0.35 20.66 -11.42
N LEU A 103 0.69 21.96 -11.34
CA LEU A 103 1.76 22.42 -10.46
C LEU A 103 1.38 22.25 -8.99
N ALA A 104 0.13 22.57 -8.66
CA ALA A 104 -0.41 22.36 -7.32
C ALA A 104 -0.42 20.89 -6.92
N LEU A 105 -0.94 20.02 -7.80
CA LEU A 105 -1.03 18.57 -7.54
C LEU A 105 0.36 17.95 -7.44
N ASN A 106 1.30 18.34 -8.31
CA ASN A 106 2.69 17.92 -8.23
C ASN A 106 3.35 18.43 -6.94
N GLY A 107 3.07 19.67 -6.53
CA GLY A 107 3.54 20.22 -5.27
C GLY A 107 3.02 19.43 -4.06
N TYR A 108 1.73 19.10 -4.05
CA TYR A 108 1.10 18.25 -3.03
C TYR A 108 1.76 16.86 -2.97
N GLY A 109 1.97 16.23 -4.13
CA GLY A 109 2.64 14.93 -4.25
C GLY A 109 4.11 14.95 -3.83
N GLN A 110 4.84 16.04 -4.09
CA GLN A 110 6.23 16.20 -3.66
C GLN A 110 6.36 16.26 -2.13
N VAL A 111 5.45 16.96 -1.45
CA VAL A 111 5.43 17.00 0.03
C VAL A 111 5.25 15.59 0.60
N ILE A 112 4.28 14.83 0.07
CA ILE A 112 4.05 13.44 0.47
C ILE A 112 5.30 12.60 0.19
N THR A 113 5.87 12.73 -1.01
CA THR A 113 7.06 11.97 -1.42
C THR A 113 8.23 12.25 -0.49
N SER A 114 8.48 13.51 -0.13
CA SER A 114 9.54 13.90 0.79
C SER A 114 9.39 13.24 2.15
N ALA A 115 8.21 13.33 2.77
CA ALA A 115 7.96 12.76 4.09
C ALA A 115 8.10 11.22 4.11
N LEU A 116 7.55 10.53 3.11
CA LEU A 116 7.69 9.08 3.01
C LEU A 116 9.15 8.66 2.69
N SER A 117 9.86 9.42 1.87
CA SER A 117 11.26 9.16 1.52
C SER A 117 12.17 9.35 2.73
N ASP A 118 11.95 10.39 3.54
CA ASP A 118 12.69 10.59 4.78
C ASP A 118 12.50 9.44 5.76
N PHE A 119 11.27 8.92 5.90
CA PHE A 119 11.02 7.73 6.69
C PHE A 119 11.78 6.50 6.15
N CYS A 120 11.72 6.25 4.84
CA CYS A 120 12.41 5.13 4.21
C CYS A 120 13.94 5.25 4.36
N ARG A 121 14.49 6.46 4.21
CA ARG A 121 15.92 6.76 4.38
C ARG A 121 16.36 6.50 5.82
N GLN A 122 15.61 6.98 6.81
CA GLN A 122 15.91 6.76 8.22
C GLN A 122 15.91 5.27 8.58
N TYR A 123 14.93 4.51 8.07
CA TYR A 123 14.89 3.06 8.24
C TYR A 123 16.10 2.36 7.61
N THR A 124 16.51 2.79 6.42
CA THR A 124 17.69 2.24 5.73
C THR A 124 18.97 2.45 6.52
N ILE A 125 19.16 3.67 7.06
CA ILE A 125 20.31 4.01 7.90
C ILE A 125 20.34 3.11 9.15
N GLN A 126 19.19 2.91 9.81
CA GLN A 126 19.06 2.05 10.99
C GLN A 126 19.38 0.57 10.70
N GLN A 127 19.06 0.06 9.50
CA GLN A 127 19.45 -1.30 9.10
C GLN A 127 20.94 -1.42 8.72
N ALA A 128 21.53 -0.35 8.20
CA ALA A 128 22.90 -0.35 7.68
C ALA A 128 23.97 -0.26 8.78
N GLU A 129 23.64 0.25 9.97
CA GLU A 129 24.56 0.20 11.11
C GLU A 129 24.85 -1.26 11.47
N PRO A 130 26.10 -1.73 11.29
CA PRO A 130 26.44 -3.09 11.66
C PRO A 130 26.29 -3.22 13.17
N GLN A 131 25.43 -4.12 13.60
CA GLN A 131 25.43 -4.65 14.97
C GLN A 131 26.80 -5.31 15.21
N VAL A 132 27.81 -4.51 15.56
CA VAL A 132 29.17 -4.91 15.92
C VAL A 132 29.07 -5.84 17.13
N GLY A 133 28.96 -7.15 16.87
CA GLY A 133 28.72 -8.16 17.90
C GLY A 133 27.85 -9.36 17.47
N SER A 134 27.35 -9.39 16.23
CA SER A 134 26.37 -10.38 15.75
C SER A 134 26.93 -11.79 15.43
N TRP A 135 27.88 -12.29 16.23
CA TRP A 135 28.31 -13.70 16.19
C TRP A 135 27.83 -14.50 17.42
N LEU A 136 27.35 -13.86 18.50
CA LEU A 136 26.82 -14.57 19.68
C LEU A 136 25.30 -14.40 19.91
N SER A 137 24.62 -13.55 19.15
CA SER A 137 23.17 -13.28 19.28
C SER A 137 22.25 -14.44 18.84
N SER A 138 22.80 -15.46 18.17
CA SER A 138 22.01 -16.62 17.73
C SER A 138 21.60 -17.55 18.88
N LEU A 139 22.23 -17.46 20.05
CA LEU A 139 21.92 -18.30 21.22
C LEU A 139 21.19 -17.57 22.36
N SER A 140 21.08 -16.23 22.33
CA SER A 140 20.46 -15.44 23.41
C SER A 140 19.01 -14.99 23.14
N ASN A 141 18.42 -15.32 21.99
CA ASN A 141 17.02 -14.97 21.65
C ASN A 141 15.93 -15.65 22.52
N ILE A 142 16.30 -16.40 23.56
CA ILE A 142 15.37 -16.99 24.54
C ILE A 142 15.29 -16.16 25.84
N VAL A 143 16.14 -15.15 26.04
CA VAL A 143 16.04 -14.22 27.19
C VAL A 143 16.35 -12.80 26.73
N GLY A 144 15.38 -12.13 26.10
CA GLY A 144 15.63 -10.82 25.47
C GLY A 144 14.40 -9.95 25.26
N ASN A 145 13.43 -9.99 26.19
CA ASN A 145 12.27 -9.08 26.15
C ASN A 145 12.56 -7.67 26.73
N ILE A 146 13.83 -7.35 27.04
CA ILE A 146 14.20 -6.15 27.82
C ILE A 146 15.01 -5.12 27.02
N PHE A 147 15.53 -5.44 25.83
CA PHE A 147 16.31 -4.49 25.02
C PHE A 147 15.68 -4.10 23.66
N ILE A 148 14.49 -4.62 23.35
CA ILE A 148 13.74 -4.36 22.09
C ILE A 148 12.65 -3.28 22.28
N SER A 149 12.39 -2.83 23.51
CA SER A 149 11.28 -1.91 23.82
C SER A 149 11.47 -0.50 23.27
N ASP A 150 12.69 0.04 23.30
CA ASP A 150 12.94 1.44 22.91
C ASP A 150 12.92 1.64 21.39
N GLU A 151 13.49 0.71 20.61
CA GLU A 151 13.44 0.75 19.14
C GLU A 151 12.01 0.59 18.60
N ALA A 152 11.22 -0.30 19.20
CA ALA A 152 9.82 -0.50 18.83
C ALA A 152 8.96 0.73 19.15
N GLY A 153 9.23 1.40 20.28
CA GLY A 153 8.58 2.65 20.67
C GLY A 153 8.87 3.79 19.70
N PHE A 154 10.15 4.01 19.36
CA PHE A 154 10.58 5.04 18.42
C PHE A 154 10.01 4.82 17.02
N ARG A 155 10.05 3.58 16.50
CA ARG A 155 9.45 3.24 15.21
C ARG A 155 7.94 3.47 15.20
N THR A 156 7.23 3.09 16.27
CA THR A 156 5.79 3.34 16.39
C THR A 156 5.47 4.85 16.37
N GLN A 157 6.30 5.68 16.99
CA GLN A 157 6.16 7.13 16.98
C GLN A 157 6.39 7.72 15.58
N GLN A 158 7.40 7.25 14.85
CA GLN A 158 7.63 7.67 13.46
C GLN A 158 6.51 7.24 12.51
N ILE A 159 5.97 6.04 12.69
CA ILE A 159 4.82 5.56 11.92
C ILE A 159 3.61 6.48 12.17
N ARG A 160 3.36 6.86 13.43
CA ARG A 160 2.28 7.79 13.79
C ARG A 160 2.49 9.19 13.20
N ALA A 161 3.71 9.70 13.21
CA ALA A 161 4.04 11.00 12.62
C ALA A 161 3.67 11.08 11.12
N ASN A 162 3.75 9.96 10.39
CA ASN A 162 3.39 9.90 8.98
C ASN A 162 1.89 9.68 8.70
N ASN A 163 1.06 9.46 9.73
CA ASN A 163 -0.37 9.22 9.53
C ASN A 163 -1.06 10.41 8.85
N GLY A 164 -0.68 11.65 9.18
CA GLY A 164 -1.25 12.85 8.54
C GLY A 164 -1.00 12.87 7.03
N VAL A 165 0.24 12.56 6.64
CA VAL A 165 0.67 12.51 5.23
C VAL A 165 0.06 11.31 4.49
N LEU A 166 -0.12 10.16 5.13
CA LEU A 166 -0.81 9.02 4.51
C LEU A 166 -2.30 9.29 4.32
N VAL A 167 -2.95 9.95 5.27
CA VAL A 167 -4.36 10.35 5.09
C VAL A 167 -4.44 11.38 3.97
N ALA A 168 -3.50 12.33 3.88
CA ALA A 168 -3.39 13.25 2.74
C ALA A 168 -3.30 12.52 1.40
N LEU A 169 -2.42 11.51 1.30
CA LEU A 169 -2.29 10.66 0.12
C LEU A 169 -3.60 9.95 -0.21
N TYR A 170 -4.27 9.38 0.80
CA TYR A 170 -5.58 8.78 0.63
C TYR A 170 -6.62 9.78 0.08
N GLU A 171 -6.75 10.96 0.67
CA GLU A 171 -7.73 11.96 0.23
C GLU A 171 -7.46 12.42 -1.20
N ALA A 172 -6.18 12.65 -1.56
CA ALA A 172 -5.81 13.06 -2.91
C ALA A 172 -6.15 11.97 -3.95
N VAL A 173 -5.79 10.71 -3.68
CA VAL A 173 -6.08 9.57 -4.57
C VAL A 173 -7.59 9.29 -4.65
N HIS A 174 -8.31 9.41 -3.54
CA HIS A 174 -9.73 9.08 -3.47
C HIS A 174 -10.62 10.17 -4.09
N LEU A 175 -10.28 11.45 -3.88
CA LEU A 175 -11.12 12.58 -4.29
C LEU A 175 -10.76 13.15 -5.66
N ASN A 176 -9.48 13.12 -6.07
CA ASN A 176 -9.01 13.82 -7.26
C ASN A 176 -8.46 12.86 -8.32
N ARG A 177 -9.15 12.77 -9.48
CA ARG A 177 -8.74 11.91 -10.60
C ARG A 177 -7.48 12.40 -11.33
N ASN A 178 -7.22 13.70 -11.29
CA ASN A 178 -6.03 14.29 -11.91
C ASN A 178 -4.76 13.99 -11.08
N PHE A 179 -4.88 13.79 -9.77
CA PHE A 179 -3.74 13.45 -8.91
C PHE A 179 -3.05 12.12 -9.30
N VAL A 180 -3.77 11.23 -9.97
CA VAL A 180 -3.20 9.96 -10.46
C VAL A 180 -2.06 10.21 -11.45
N THR A 181 -2.08 11.31 -12.20
CA THR A 181 -0.95 11.66 -13.07
C THR A 181 0.28 12.00 -12.23
N THR A 182 0.13 12.70 -11.10
CA THR A 182 1.23 13.00 -10.18
C THR A 182 1.85 11.76 -9.54
N LEU A 183 1.07 10.69 -9.29
CA LEU A 183 1.60 9.41 -8.80
C LEU A 183 2.69 8.82 -9.73
N ALA A 184 2.57 9.14 -11.01
CA ALA A 184 3.31 8.54 -12.11
C ALA A 184 4.53 9.34 -12.58
N HIS A 185 4.42 10.67 -12.54
CA HIS A 185 5.43 11.56 -13.10
C HIS A 185 6.77 11.36 -12.39
N SER A 186 7.78 11.02 -13.19
CA SER A 186 9.15 10.91 -12.68
C SER A 186 9.61 12.29 -12.24
N GLN A 187 10.13 12.38 -11.01
CA GLN A 187 10.77 13.60 -10.53
C GLN A 187 12.07 13.78 -11.30
N THR A 188 12.03 14.50 -12.43
CA THR A 188 13.26 15.03 -13.02
C THR A 188 13.63 16.25 -12.20
N ASP A 189 14.62 16.12 -11.31
CA ASP A 189 15.28 17.25 -10.66
C ASP A 189 15.89 18.16 -11.75
N THR A 190 15.07 19.03 -12.32
CA THR A 190 15.45 20.05 -13.30
C THR A 190 14.76 21.35 -12.91
N SER A 191 15.15 21.86 -11.76
CA SER A 191 14.85 23.23 -11.31
C SER A 191 16.11 24.00 -10.94
N ALA A 192 17.28 23.62 -11.49
CA ALA A 192 18.44 24.50 -11.53
C ALA A 192 18.60 25.07 -12.94
N PRO A 193 18.48 26.40 -13.15
CA PRO A 193 18.85 27.01 -14.43
C PRO A 193 20.37 26.87 -14.65
N PRO A 194 20.86 26.82 -15.91
CA PRO A 194 22.27 26.70 -16.19
C PRO A 194 22.95 28.03 -15.89
N SER A 195 23.60 28.15 -14.73
CA SER A 195 24.47 29.31 -14.44
C SER A 195 25.81 29.13 -15.16
N PRO A 196 26.33 30.18 -15.84
CA PRO A 196 27.55 30.08 -16.60
C PRO A 196 28.79 30.08 -15.68
N SER A 197 29.72 29.21 -16.02
CA SER A 197 31.18 29.24 -15.77
C SER A 197 31.70 30.21 -14.71
N ASN A 198 32.30 29.68 -13.63
CA ASN A 198 33.44 30.34 -12.99
C ASN A 198 34.45 29.32 -12.45
N ASN A 199 35.67 29.41 -12.98
CA ASN A 199 36.88 28.74 -12.50
C ASN A 199 37.27 29.28 -11.11
N ASN A 200 37.52 28.41 -10.13
CA ASN A 200 38.79 28.31 -9.38
C ASN A 200 38.67 27.43 -8.10
N LEU A 201 39.42 26.32 -8.11
CA LEU A 201 40.27 25.76 -7.04
C LEU A 201 39.78 25.76 -5.58
N SER A 202 39.36 24.59 -5.07
CA SER A 202 39.98 23.94 -3.90
C SER A 202 39.46 22.50 -3.76
N ALA A 203 40.40 21.56 -3.60
CA ALA A 203 40.20 20.13 -3.63
C ALA A 203 39.45 19.63 -2.38
N VAL A 204 38.25 19.09 -2.59
CA VAL A 204 37.64 18.07 -1.74
C VAL A 204 37.28 16.93 -2.69
N GLU A 205 37.82 15.75 -2.44
CA GLU A 205 37.56 14.55 -3.25
C GLU A 205 36.06 14.29 -3.31
N PRO A 206 35.47 14.06 -4.50
CA PRO A 206 34.08 13.70 -4.59
C PRO A 206 33.90 12.28 -4.04
N VAL A 207 33.13 12.17 -2.97
CA VAL A 207 32.46 10.90 -2.63
C VAL A 207 31.76 10.43 -3.89
N ASN A 208 32.03 9.20 -4.33
CA ASN A 208 31.37 8.57 -5.48
C ASN A 208 29.86 8.52 -5.26
N ILE A 209 29.14 9.55 -5.68
CA ILE A 209 27.70 9.54 -5.87
C ILE A 209 27.49 9.04 -7.31
N SER A 210 27.71 7.74 -7.54
CA SER A 210 27.48 7.10 -8.84
C SER A 210 26.19 6.27 -8.90
N ASP A 211 25.25 6.49 -7.98
CA ASP A 211 23.93 5.82 -7.95
C ASP A 211 22.74 6.72 -8.29
N THR A 212 22.96 8.00 -8.61
CA THR A 212 21.90 8.99 -8.80
C THR A 212 21.57 9.20 -10.26
N LEU A 213 20.48 8.57 -10.72
CA LEU A 213 19.48 9.07 -11.70
C LEU A 213 18.53 7.93 -12.10
N GLN A 214 18.13 7.04 -11.18
CA GLN A 214 17.00 6.17 -11.46
C GLN A 214 15.71 6.98 -11.36
N PRO A 215 14.81 6.91 -12.36
CA PRO A 215 13.54 7.62 -12.29
C PRO A 215 12.79 7.14 -11.04
N SER A 216 12.39 8.07 -10.20
CA SER A 216 11.56 7.81 -9.02
C SER A 216 10.31 8.66 -9.10
N ASN A 217 9.22 8.12 -8.57
CA ASN A 217 7.95 8.81 -8.44
C ASN A 217 7.30 8.45 -7.10
N LEU A 218 6.17 9.08 -6.79
CA LEU A 218 5.48 8.86 -5.53
C LEU A 218 5.07 7.39 -5.32
N LEU A 219 4.70 6.64 -6.38
CA LEU A 219 4.40 5.21 -6.25
C LEU A 219 5.61 4.37 -5.85
N VAL A 220 6.79 4.67 -6.40
CA VAL A 220 8.04 3.99 -6.02
C VAL A 220 8.30 4.18 -4.52
N THR A 221 8.27 5.42 -4.04
CA THR A 221 8.46 5.74 -2.62
C THR A 221 7.38 5.10 -1.76
N PHE A 222 6.12 5.13 -2.21
CA PHE A 222 5.00 4.54 -1.47
C PHE A 222 5.11 3.01 -1.36
N PHE A 223 5.52 2.31 -2.42
CA PHE A 223 5.74 0.86 -2.36
C PHE A 223 6.90 0.48 -1.44
N GLN A 224 7.99 1.25 -1.47
CA GLN A 224 9.09 1.12 -0.51
C GLN A 224 8.59 1.32 0.92
N TYR A 225 7.83 2.40 1.17
CA TYR A 225 7.23 2.68 2.48
C TYR A 225 6.35 1.53 2.95
N CYS A 226 5.43 1.04 2.10
CA CYS A 226 4.57 -0.11 2.41
C CYS A 226 5.39 -1.33 2.82
N SER A 227 6.48 -1.64 2.09
CA SER A 227 7.33 -2.79 2.41
C SER A 227 8.00 -2.69 3.80
N ILE A 228 8.20 -1.48 4.30
CA ILE A 228 8.77 -1.24 5.63
C ILE A 228 7.69 -1.38 6.71
N VAL A 229 6.60 -0.62 6.60
CA VAL A 229 5.54 -0.60 7.65
C VAL A 229 4.81 -1.92 7.76
N MET A 230 4.66 -2.66 6.65
CA MET A 230 4.05 -3.98 6.66
C MET A 230 4.85 -5.01 7.46
N GLN A 231 6.10 -4.76 7.85
CA GLN A 231 6.85 -5.69 8.69
C GLN A 231 6.44 -5.65 10.17
N ASP A 232 5.71 -4.61 10.60
CA ASP A 232 5.23 -4.49 11.97
C ASP A 232 3.71 -4.44 12.04
N THR A 233 3.11 -5.56 12.42
CA THR A 233 1.67 -5.66 12.71
C THR A 233 1.41 -6.03 14.17
N LYS A 234 2.31 -5.65 15.09
CA LYS A 234 2.24 -6.09 16.50
C LYS A 234 1.28 -5.26 17.36
N CYS A 235 1.17 -3.96 17.09
CA CYS A 235 0.30 -3.05 17.83
C CYS A 235 -0.81 -2.46 16.95
N ASP A 236 -1.89 -1.98 17.57
CA ASP A 236 -3.06 -1.48 16.85
C ASP A 236 -2.74 -0.26 15.97
N ALA A 237 -1.80 0.60 16.39
CA ALA A 237 -1.36 1.73 15.59
C ALA A 237 -0.67 1.29 14.29
N SER A 238 0.25 0.32 14.36
CA SER A 238 0.92 -0.23 13.18
C SER A 238 -0.07 -0.97 12.27
N VAL A 239 -1.01 -1.74 12.85
CA VAL A 239 -2.09 -2.40 12.08
C VAL A 239 -2.97 -1.38 11.35
N ASN A 240 -3.33 -0.27 12.00
CA ASN A 240 -4.11 0.79 11.38
C ASN A 240 -3.35 1.50 10.25
N ASN A 241 -2.05 1.70 10.40
CA ASN A 241 -1.21 2.27 9.36
C ASN A 241 -1.12 1.34 8.13
N VAL A 242 -0.91 0.04 8.35
CA VAL A 242 -0.91 -0.97 7.27
C VAL A 242 -2.29 -1.06 6.60
N LYS A 243 -3.37 -0.98 7.39
CA LYS A 243 -4.74 -0.91 6.86
C LYS A 243 -4.95 0.30 5.95
N LEU A 244 -4.46 1.48 6.34
CA LEU A 244 -4.52 2.68 5.50
C LEU A 244 -3.72 2.49 4.20
N CYS A 245 -2.53 1.89 4.28
CA CYS A 245 -1.75 1.57 3.08
C CYS A 245 -2.52 0.68 2.11
N PHE A 246 -3.18 -0.37 2.60
CA PHE A 246 -4.00 -1.24 1.75
C PHE A 246 -5.24 -0.54 1.18
N ILE A 247 -5.85 0.39 1.92
CA ILE A 247 -6.96 1.22 1.40
C ILE A 247 -6.48 2.10 0.25
N ILE A 248 -5.30 2.73 0.38
CA ILE A 248 -4.70 3.54 -0.69
C ILE A 248 -4.38 2.67 -1.90
N LEU A 249 -3.74 1.50 -1.71
CA LEU A 249 -3.49 0.53 -2.78
C LEU A 249 -4.78 0.03 -3.44
N THR A 250 -5.86 -0.12 -2.68
CA THR A 250 -7.19 -0.45 -3.20
C THR A 250 -7.68 0.65 -4.14
N CYS A 251 -7.64 1.91 -3.72
CA CYS A 251 -8.04 3.04 -4.57
C CYS A 251 -7.19 3.12 -5.85
N ILE A 252 -5.86 2.97 -5.75
CA ILE A 252 -4.94 2.98 -6.89
C ILE A 252 -5.24 1.82 -7.85
N SER A 253 -5.40 0.60 -7.33
CA SER A 253 -5.70 -0.60 -8.15
C SER A 253 -7.10 -0.60 -8.77
N GLU A 254 -7.98 0.30 -8.33
CA GLU A 254 -9.30 0.51 -8.91
C GLU A 254 -9.32 1.56 -10.03
N ASP A 255 -8.32 2.46 -10.06
CA ASP A 255 -8.20 3.53 -11.03
C ASP A 255 -7.63 3.04 -12.37
N GLN A 256 -8.27 3.46 -13.47
CA GLN A 256 -7.91 3.00 -14.81
C GLN A 256 -6.55 3.56 -15.27
N TYR A 257 -6.27 4.83 -14.97
CA TYR A 257 -5.05 5.51 -15.42
C TYR A 257 -3.84 5.03 -14.62
N ALA A 258 -3.99 4.87 -13.30
CA ALA A 258 -2.93 4.34 -12.43
C ALA A 258 -2.52 2.94 -12.86
N ASN A 259 -3.50 2.06 -13.14
CA ASN A 259 -3.23 0.74 -13.66
C ASN A 259 -2.56 0.78 -15.05
N SER A 260 -2.99 1.67 -15.94
CA SER A 260 -2.36 1.82 -17.26
C SER A 260 -0.87 2.14 -17.13
N LEU A 261 -0.52 3.05 -16.24
CA LEU A 261 0.88 3.38 -15.97
C LEU A 261 1.64 2.23 -15.32
N MET A 262 1.08 1.64 -14.26
CA MET A 262 1.76 0.57 -13.52
C MET A 262 2.08 -0.64 -14.39
N HIS A 263 1.27 -0.91 -15.41
CA HIS A 263 1.44 -2.03 -16.33
C HIS A 263 2.17 -1.67 -17.64
N ASP A 264 2.61 -0.41 -17.82
CA ASP A 264 3.35 -0.03 -19.03
C ASP A 264 4.76 -0.67 -19.02
N SER A 265 5.03 -1.53 -20.01
CA SER A 265 6.31 -2.23 -20.14
C SER A 265 7.49 -1.31 -20.44
N ASN A 266 7.24 -0.08 -20.89
CA ASN A 266 8.29 0.91 -21.16
C ASN A 266 8.68 1.71 -19.92
N LEU A 267 7.86 1.67 -18.86
CA LEU A 267 8.09 2.40 -17.61
C LEU A 267 8.64 1.44 -16.56
N LEU A 268 9.97 1.37 -16.50
CA LEU A 268 10.69 0.47 -15.61
C LEU A 268 11.28 1.22 -14.42
N PHE A 269 10.97 0.75 -13.22
CA PHE A 269 11.42 1.35 -11.98
C PHE A 269 12.18 0.33 -11.13
N LYS A 270 13.24 0.78 -10.44
CA LYS A 270 13.87 -0.02 -9.38
C LYS A 270 13.23 0.39 -8.06
N VAL A 271 12.62 -0.57 -7.38
CA VAL A 271 11.99 -0.34 -6.08
C VAL A 271 12.61 -1.26 -5.06
N GLN A 272 13.16 -0.70 -4.00
CA GLN A 272 13.73 -1.47 -2.91
C GLN A 272 12.60 -1.94 -1.97
N LEU A 273 12.23 -3.22 -2.07
CA LEU A 273 11.27 -3.83 -1.15
C LEU A 273 12.01 -4.48 0.03
N TYR A 274 11.74 -3.99 1.23
CA TYR A 274 12.26 -4.58 2.45
C TYR A 274 11.39 -5.77 2.85
N ARG A 275 12.04 -6.85 3.28
CA ARG A 275 11.37 -8.11 3.59
C ARG A 275 11.55 -8.46 5.05
N LEU A 276 10.53 -9.10 5.63
CA LEU A 276 10.63 -9.58 7.00
C LEU A 276 11.76 -10.64 7.11
N PRO A 277 12.70 -10.50 8.06
CA PRO A 277 13.74 -11.50 8.28
C PRO A 277 13.13 -12.85 8.72
N MET A 278 13.43 -13.92 7.99
CA MET A 278 12.99 -15.28 8.33
C MET A 278 14.18 -16.24 8.36
N ARG A 279 14.23 -17.13 9.36
CA ARG A 279 15.38 -18.02 9.65
C ARG A 279 15.85 -18.89 8.47
N HIS A 280 14.99 -19.17 7.51
CA HIS A 280 15.29 -20.05 6.36
C HIS A 280 15.32 -19.33 5.02
N ARG A 281 15.21 -17.99 5.02
CA ARG A 281 15.19 -17.21 3.79
C ARG A 281 16.62 -17.00 3.29
N LYS A 282 16.92 -17.47 2.09
CA LYS A 282 18.17 -17.16 1.37
C LYS A 282 18.19 -15.67 1.03
N PHE A 283 19.38 -15.06 1.05
CA PHE A 283 19.57 -13.69 0.57
C PHE A 283 19.12 -13.62 -0.90
N ILE A 284 18.16 -12.77 -1.20
CA ILE A 284 17.66 -12.57 -2.57
C ILE A 284 18.44 -11.40 -3.16
N SER A 285 19.07 -11.62 -4.31
CA SER A 285 19.76 -10.58 -5.08
C SER A 285 18.79 -9.45 -5.43
N GLU A 286 19.29 -8.21 -5.50
CA GLU A 286 18.49 -7.05 -5.93
C GLU A 286 17.77 -7.35 -7.25
N LYS A 287 16.45 -7.12 -7.29
CA LYS A 287 15.68 -7.27 -8.52
C LYS A 287 16.05 -6.15 -9.50
N ALA A 288 16.09 -6.49 -10.79
CA ALA A 288 16.23 -5.51 -11.86
C ALA A 288 15.01 -4.57 -11.92
N SER A 289 15.16 -3.45 -12.62
CA SER A 289 14.05 -2.54 -12.90
C SER A 289 12.92 -3.27 -13.63
N GLN A 290 11.68 -3.07 -13.17
CA GLN A 290 10.49 -3.74 -13.68
C GLN A 290 9.28 -2.78 -13.67
N PRO A 291 8.19 -3.10 -14.39
CA PRO A 291 6.96 -2.33 -14.28
C PRO A 291 6.43 -2.33 -12.84
N LEU A 292 5.80 -1.23 -12.42
CA LEU A 292 5.30 -1.09 -11.04
C LEU A 292 4.26 -2.16 -10.68
N ALA A 293 3.49 -2.67 -11.63
CA ALA A 293 2.57 -3.77 -11.42
C ALA A 293 3.28 -5.04 -10.90
N ASN A 294 4.46 -5.36 -11.42
CA ASN A 294 5.26 -6.49 -10.94
C ASN A 294 5.72 -6.26 -9.49
N THR A 295 6.19 -5.05 -9.18
CA THR A 295 6.61 -4.67 -7.82
C THR A 295 5.44 -4.69 -6.84
N LEU A 296 4.25 -4.25 -7.26
CA LEU A 296 3.04 -4.35 -6.44
C LEU A 296 2.71 -5.81 -6.15
N MET A 297 2.77 -6.70 -7.15
CA MET A 297 2.56 -8.13 -6.95
C MET A 297 3.59 -8.73 -5.99
N ASP A 298 4.86 -8.35 -6.11
CA ASP A 298 5.92 -8.76 -5.18
C ASP A 298 5.63 -8.33 -3.74
N LEU A 299 5.20 -7.09 -3.53
CA LEU A 299 4.82 -6.55 -2.22
C LEU A 299 3.64 -7.34 -1.60
N LEU A 300 2.61 -7.64 -2.40
CA LEU A 300 1.43 -8.36 -1.94
C LEU A 300 1.75 -9.84 -1.61
N VAL A 301 2.53 -10.50 -2.46
CA VAL A 301 3.03 -11.86 -2.23
C VAL A 301 3.90 -11.92 -0.98
N GLU A 302 4.78 -10.93 -0.78
CA GLU A 302 5.61 -10.82 0.41
C GLU A 302 4.76 -10.70 1.68
N PHE A 303 3.71 -9.87 1.67
CA PHE A 303 2.80 -9.74 2.81
C PHE A 303 2.10 -11.08 3.11
N ILE A 304 1.54 -11.74 2.09
CA ILE A 304 0.84 -13.04 2.25
C ILE A 304 1.76 -14.06 2.92
N MET A 305 3.02 -14.13 2.47
CA MET A 305 4.00 -15.10 2.96
C MET A 305 4.53 -14.79 4.37
N SER A 306 4.55 -13.52 4.78
CA SER A 306 5.19 -13.09 6.04
C SER A 306 4.26 -12.99 7.25
N HIS A 307 2.94 -12.99 7.05
CA HIS A 307 1.98 -12.72 8.12
C HIS A 307 1.12 -13.93 8.54
N MET A 308 1.52 -15.14 8.16
CA MET A 308 0.87 -16.38 8.57
C MET A 308 1.22 -16.73 10.04
N MET A 309 0.55 -16.04 10.97
CA MET A 309 0.80 -16.14 12.41
C MET A 309 -0.46 -16.54 13.18
N LYS A 310 -0.30 -17.04 14.41
CA LYS A 310 -1.43 -17.53 15.25
C LYS A 310 -2.53 -16.48 15.44
N LYS A 311 -2.16 -15.20 15.62
CA LYS A 311 -3.08 -14.05 15.60
C LYS A 311 -3.15 -13.53 14.16
N LEU A 312 -3.87 -14.24 13.29
CA LEU A 312 -4.00 -13.89 11.88
C LEU A 312 -4.65 -12.49 11.74
N PRO A 313 -3.99 -11.51 11.10
CA PRO A 313 -4.60 -10.21 10.81
C PRO A 313 -5.58 -10.33 9.63
N LEU A 314 -6.73 -10.98 9.87
CA LEU A 314 -7.69 -11.36 8.81
C LEU A 314 -8.09 -10.17 7.92
N GLU A 315 -8.39 -9.01 8.51
CA GLU A 315 -8.80 -7.83 7.75
C GLU A 315 -7.72 -7.37 6.76
N LEU A 316 -6.44 -7.35 7.18
CA LEU A 316 -5.33 -7.00 6.29
C LEU A 316 -5.15 -8.02 5.17
N TYR A 317 -5.36 -9.30 5.45
CA TYR A 317 -5.34 -10.36 4.43
C TYR A 317 -6.46 -10.17 3.40
N LEU A 318 -7.68 -9.86 3.83
CA LEU A 318 -8.80 -9.61 2.93
C LEU A 318 -8.52 -8.41 2.00
N GLN A 319 -7.91 -7.35 2.53
CA GLN A 319 -7.52 -6.21 1.71
C GLN A 319 -6.38 -6.57 0.75
N CYS A 320 -5.32 -7.25 1.22
CA CYS A 320 -4.19 -7.67 0.39
C CYS A 320 -4.62 -8.54 -0.80
N VAL A 321 -5.40 -9.60 -0.53
CA VAL A 321 -5.95 -10.49 -1.57
C VAL A 321 -6.93 -9.73 -2.47
N GLY A 322 -7.69 -8.79 -1.92
CA GLY A 322 -8.56 -7.90 -2.68
C GLY A 322 -7.82 -6.97 -3.65
N VAL A 323 -6.61 -6.49 -3.31
CA VAL A 323 -5.76 -5.72 -4.24
C VAL A 323 -5.22 -6.62 -5.35
N VAL A 324 -4.75 -7.84 -5.03
CA VAL A 324 -4.33 -8.82 -6.05
C VAL A 324 -5.45 -9.06 -7.06
N HIS A 325 -6.66 -9.30 -6.57
CA HIS A 325 -7.83 -9.54 -7.42
C HIS A 325 -8.12 -8.37 -8.36
N ARG A 326 -8.08 -7.12 -7.87
CA ARG A 326 -8.29 -5.91 -8.69
C ARG A 326 -7.26 -5.75 -9.79
N VAL A 327 -5.98 -5.99 -9.49
CA VAL A 327 -4.89 -5.95 -10.46
C VAL A 327 -5.13 -6.98 -11.57
N LEU A 328 -5.49 -8.22 -11.21
CA LEU A 328 -5.80 -9.26 -12.18
C LEU A 328 -7.06 -8.94 -13.02
N CYS A 329 -8.10 -8.37 -12.40
CA CYS A 329 -9.29 -7.91 -13.11
C CYS A 329 -8.96 -6.84 -14.16
N TYR A 330 -8.05 -5.90 -13.85
CA TYR A 330 -7.56 -4.94 -14.83
C TYR A 330 -6.83 -5.62 -15.98
N GLN A 331 -5.92 -6.55 -15.68
CA GLN A 331 -5.17 -7.30 -16.70
C GLN A 331 -6.09 -8.09 -17.63
N LYS A 332 -7.10 -8.77 -17.07
CA LYS A 332 -8.15 -9.48 -17.85
C LYS A 332 -8.94 -8.50 -18.72
N ARG A 333 -9.43 -7.40 -18.14
CA ARG A 333 -10.25 -6.40 -18.84
C ARG A 333 -9.51 -5.75 -20.01
N CYS A 334 -8.25 -5.39 -19.79
CA CYS A 334 -7.42 -4.68 -20.77
C CYS A 334 -6.52 -5.61 -21.60
N ARG A 335 -6.58 -6.93 -21.36
CA ARG A 335 -5.74 -7.96 -21.99
C ARG A 335 -4.24 -7.66 -21.89
N VAL A 336 -3.82 -7.13 -20.74
CA VAL A 336 -2.42 -6.78 -20.49
C VAL A 336 -1.71 -8.00 -19.92
N ARG A 337 -0.57 -8.36 -20.53
CA ARG A 337 0.25 -9.50 -20.15
C ARG A 337 1.56 -9.01 -19.57
N ILE A 338 1.75 -9.18 -18.26
CA ILE A 338 3.01 -8.83 -17.60
C ILE A 338 3.94 -10.03 -17.53
N MET A 339 5.24 -9.78 -17.69
CA MET A 339 6.29 -10.78 -17.50
C MET A 339 6.57 -10.93 -16.00
N TYR A 340 5.73 -11.71 -15.32
CA TYR A 340 5.79 -11.95 -13.88
C TYR A 340 5.91 -13.44 -13.58
N HIS A 341 6.59 -13.79 -12.49
CA HIS A 341 6.72 -15.17 -12.01
C HIS A 341 5.44 -15.59 -11.27
N TRP A 342 4.40 -15.93 -12.03
CA TRP A 342 3.07 -16.24 -11.48
C TRP A 342 3.04 -17.40 -10.48
N LYS A 343 3.99 -18.36 -10.59
CA LYS A 343 4.21 -19.41 -9.60
C LYS A 343 4.39 -18.88 -8.18
N ASP A 344 5.01 -17.71 -8.01
CA ASP A 344 5.21 -17.10 -6.69
C ASP A 344 3.87 -16.73 -6.04
N LEU A 345 2.93 -16.17 -6.83
CA LEU A 345 1.59 -15.87 -6.35
C LEU A 345 0.81 -17.14 -6.02
N TRP A 346 0.78 -18.12 -6.93
CA TRP A 346 0.03 -19.37 -6.71
C TRP A 346 0.57 -20.11 -5.48
N THR A 347 1.89 -20.18 -5.33
CA THR A 347 2.54 -20.78 -4.15
C THR A 347 2.16 -20.05 -2.88
N ALA A 348 2.12 -18.72 -2.88
CA ALA A 348 1.72 -17.93 -1.72
C ALA A 348 0.25 -18.19 -1.33
N LEU A 349 -0.67 -18.20 -2.29
CA LEU A 349 -2.08 -18.51 -2.05
C LEU A 349 -2.29 -19.94 -1.56
N ILE A 350 -1.61 -20.93 -2.15
CA ILE A 350 -1.68 -22.34 -1.70
C ILE A 350 -1.12 -22.48 -0.27
N THR A 351 -0.03 -21.76 0.04
CA THR A 351 0.56 -21.78 1.37
C THR A 351 -0.36 -21.14 2.41
N LEU A 352 -1.04 -20.05 2.05
CA LEU A 352 -2.08 -19.44 2.89
C LEU A 352 -3.22 -20.42 3.17
N LEU A 353 -3.74 -21.11 2.15
CA LEU A 353 -4.79 -22.12 2.32
C LEU A 353 -4.33 -23.27 3.23
N LYS A 354 -3.11 -23.76 3.03
CA LYS A 354 -2.50 -24.77 3.93
C LYS A 354 -2.42 -24.29 5.37
N PHE A 355 -1.98 -23.06 5.59
CA PHE A 355 -1.89 -22.48 6.93
C PHE A 355 -3.26 -22.42 7.61
N ILE A 356 -4.30 -22.00 6.87
CA ILE A 356 -5.67 -21.92 7.38
C ILE A 356 -6.17 -23.31 7.79
N ILE A 357 -5.98 -24.34 6.96
CA ILE A 357 -6.34 -25.73 7.28
C ILE A 357 -5.63 -26.18 8.57
N ALA A 358 -4.32 -25.96 8.65
CA ALA A 358 -3.51 -26.40 9.79
C ALA A 358 -3.93 -25.73 11.12
N ASN A 359 -4.55 -24.55 11.06
CA ASN A 359 -4.94 -23.76 12.23
C ASN A 359 -6.46 -23.62 12.40
N GLU A 360 -7.25 -24.38 11.64
CA GLU A 360 -8.70 -24.25 11.53
C GLU A 360 -9.38 -24.24 12.91
N ASN A 361 -9.07 -25.22 13.75
CA ASN A 361 -9.66 -25.40 15.08
C ASN A 361 -9.53 -24.15 15.98
N HIS A 362 -8.51 -23.32 15.73
CA HIS A 362 -8.29 -22.07 16.46
C HIS A 362 -8.96 -20.89 15.76
N LEU A 363 -8.79 -20.77 14.44
CA LEU A 363 -9.20 -19.58 13.68
C LEU A 363 -10.71 -19.56 13.43
N ALA A 364 -11.31 -20.69 13.03
CA ALA A 364 -12.73 -20.77 12.69
C ALA A 364 -13.67 -20.42 13.85
N LYS A 365 -13.19 -20.49 15.10
CA LYS A 365 -13.95 -20.10 16.30
C LYS A 365 -14.00 -18.59 16.53
N LYS A 366 -13.13 -17.82 15.88
CA LYS A 366 -12.93 -16.39 16.15
C LYS A 366 -13.26 -15.50 14.96
N MET A 367 -13.19 -16.04 13.75
CA MET A 367 -13.25 -15.23 12.54
C MET A 367 -13.69 -16.04 11.32
N ASN A 368 -14.26 -15.35 10.33
CA ASN A 368 -14.71 -15.96 9.08
C ASN A 368 -13.52 -16.24 8.13
N ILE A 369 -12.76 -17.29 8.42
CA ILE A 369 -11.66 -17.76 7.55
C ILE A 369 -12.15 -18.22 6.17
N PHE A 370 -13.41 -18.62 6.05
CA PHE A 370 -13.98 -19.11 4.79
C PHE A 370 -14.06 -17.99 3.75
N HIS A 371 -14.31 -16.75 4.18
CA HIS A 371 -14.30 -15.59 3.28
C HIS A 371 -12.91 -15.36 2.67
N LEU A 372 -11.85 -15.48 3.46
CA LEU A 372 -10.47 -15.36 2.95
C LEU A 372 -10.11 -16.50 2.00
N CYS A 373 -10.48 -17.74 2.34
CA CYS A 373 -10.32 -18.88 1.43
C CYS A 373 -11.09 -18.66 0.11
N LEU A 374 -12.31 -18.11 0.18
CA LEU A 374 -13.13 -17.81 -1.00
C LEU A 374 -12.46 -16.77 -1.91
N GLN A 375 -11.89 -15.70 -1.35
CA GLN A 375 -11.15 -14.72 -2.14
C GLN A 375 -9.92 -15.33 -2.82
N ALA A 376 -9.16 -16.19 -2.13
CA ALA A 376 -8.04 -16.91 -2.71
C ALA A 376 -8.49 -17.87 -3.84
N MET A 377 -9.60 -18.59 -3.63
CA MET A 377 -10.19 -19.48 -4.64
C MET A 377 -10.72 -18.71 -5.85
N ASN A 378 -11.30 -17.52 -5.67
CA ASN A 378 -11.74 -16.67 -6.78
C ASN A 378 -10.56 -16.24 -7.66
N ILE A 379 -9.38 -15.98 -7.08
CA ILE A 379 -8.17 -15.73 -7.88
C ILE A 379 -7.81 -16.97 -8.71
N PHE A 380 -7.77 -18.17 -8.14
CA PHE A 380 -7.52 -19.40 -8.91
C PHE A 380 -8.56 -19.58 -10.03
N ASN A 381 -9.83 -19.39 -9.73
CA ASN A 381 -10.90 -19.51 -10.73
C ASN A 381 -10.78 -18.44 -11.83
N LEU A 382 -10.29 -17.23 -11.52
CA LEU A 382 -10.00 -16.20 -12.51
C LEU A 382 -8.89 -16.65 -13.47
N PHE A 383 -7.80 -17.24 -12.97
CA PHE A 383 -6.76 -17.83 -13.82
C PHE A 383 -7.28 -19.01 -14.65
N ILE A 384 -8.07 -19.92 -14.04
CA ILE A 384 -8.64 -21.09 -14.73
C ILE A 384 -9.63 -20.68 -15.82
N THR A 385 -10.36 -19.59 -15.64
CA THR A 385 -11.43 -19.20 -16.57
C THR A 385 -10.94 -18.23 -17.64
N TYR A 386 -10.02 -17.32 -17.29
CA TYR A 386 -9.59 -16.21 -18.15
C TYR A 386 -8.07 -16.08 -18.29
N GLY A 387 -7.29 -17.05 -17.81
CA GLY A 387 -5.83 -16.97 -17.81
C GLY A 387 -5.23 -16.79 -19.20
N ASP A 388 -5.87 -17.31 -20.25
CA ASP A 388 -5.51 -17.10 -21.65
C ASP A 388 -5.48 -15.61 -22.06
N THR A 389 -6.27 -14.77 -21.39
CA THR A 389 -6.37 -13.34 -21.70
C THR A 389 -5.19 -12.52 -21.15
N PHE A 390 -4.56 -12.92 -20.05
CA PHE A 390 -3.56 -12.11 -19.35
C PHE A 390 -2.27 -12.84 -18.93
N LEU A 391 -2.22 -14.18 -18.98
CA LEU A 391 -0.95 -14.89 -18.80
C LEU A 391 -0.02 -14.65 -20.01
N PRO A 392 1.30 -14.60 -19.78
CA PRO A 392 2.26 -14.25 -20.83
C PRO A 392 2.36 -15.34 -21.91
N SER A 393 2.11 -16.61 -21.57
CA SER A 393 2.22 -17.72 -22.50
C SER A 393 1.31 -18.91 -22.11
N PRO A 394 1.00 -19.82 -23.04
CA PRO A 394 0.35 -21.10 -22.73
C PRO A 394 1.14 -21.95 -21.73
N ALA A 395 2.48 -21.86 -21.73
CA ALA A 395 3.30 -22.60 -20.78
C ALA A 395 3.03 -22.18 -19.31
N SER A 396 2.69 -20.91 -19.07
CA SER A 396 2.25 -20.46 -17.74
C SER A 396 0.91 -21.08 -17.34
N TYR A 397 0.04 -21.37 -18.31
CA TYR A 397 -1.22 -22.04 -18.08
C TYR A 397 -1.01 -23.53 -17.75
N ASP A 398 -0.08 -24.20 -18.44
CA ASP A 398 0.35 -25.56 -18.11
C ASP A 398 0.92 -25.63 -16.68
N GLU A 399 1.76 -24.66 -16.32
CA GLU A 399 2.38 -24.56 -14.99
C GLU A 399 1.34 -24.39 -13.88
N LEU A 400 0.30 -23.57 -14.10
CA LEU A 400 -0.82 -23.45 -13.17
C LEU A 400 -1.49 -24.81 -12.92
N TYR A 401 -1.80 -25.54 -14.00
CA TYR A 401 -2.50 -26.82 -13.90
C TYR A 401 -1.64 -27.87 -13.21
N TYR A 402 -0.35 -27.89 -13.53
CA TYR A 402 0.63 -28.69 -12.82
C TYR A 402 0.62 -28.39 -11.31
N GLU A 403 0.65 -27.12 -10.91
CA GLU A 403 0.62 -26.72 -9.51
C GLU A 403 -0.68 -27.13 -8.80
N LEU A 404 -1.84 -26.99 -9.46
CA LEU A 404 -3.13 -27.45 -8.92
C LEU A 404 -3.16 -28.96 -8.66
N ILE A 405 -2.64 -29.75 -9.61
CA ILE A 405 -2.58 -31.22 -9.50
C ILE A 405 -1.57 -31.62 -8.42
N ARG A 406 -0.36 -31.05 -8.45
CA ARG A 406 0.69 -31.32 -7.47
C ARG A 406 0.23 -31.05 -6.04
N MET A 407 -0.57 -30.00 -5.86
CA MET A 407 -1.05 -29.55 -4.56
C MET A 407 -2.50 -29.95 -4.26
N HIS A 408 -3.05 -30.94 -4.97
CA HIS A 408 -4.46 -31.34 -4.89
C HIS A 408 -4.98 -31.55 -3.46
N GLN A 409 -4.17 -32.17 -2.59
CA GLN A 409 -4.53 -32.44 -1.19
C GLN A 409 -4.94 -31.17 -0.42
N VAL A 410 -4.38 -30.01 -0.77
CA VAL A 410 -4.76 -28.74 -0.13
C VAL A 410 -6.19 -28.39 -0.49
N PHE A 411 -6.54 -28.48 -1.77
CA PHE A 411 -7.87 -28.15 -2.27
C PHE A 411 -8.93 -29.15 -1.80
N ASP A 412 -8.59 -30.44 -1.74
CA ASP A 412 -9.45 -31.47 -1.18
C ASP A 412 -9.73 -31.21 0.31
N ASN A 413 -8.71 -30.86 1.08
CA ASN A 413 -8.86 -30.54 2.50
C ASN A 413 -9.66 -29.24 2.72
N ILE A 414 -9.47 -28.20 1.89
CA ILE A 414 -10.32 -27.00 1.92
C ILE A 414 -11.78 -27.36 1.61
N TYR A 415 -12.02 -28.22 0.61
CA TYR A 415 -13.36 -28.66 0.26
C TYR A 415 -14.03 -29.42 1.43
N VAL A 416 -13.34 -30.39 2.02
CA VAL A 416 -13.85 -31.15 3.18
C VAL A 416 -14.14 -30.22 4.36
N MET A 417 -13.23 -29.30 4.65
CA MET A 417 -13.39 -28.28 5.69
C MET A 417 -14.63 -27.41 5.44
N ALA A 418 -14.74 -26.81 4.25
CA ALA A 418 -15.84 -25.92 3.89
C ALA A 418 -17.18 -26.66 3.89
N PHE A 419 -17.23 -27.88 3.32
CA PHE A 419 -18.42 -28.70 3.26
C PHE A 419 -18.95 -29.07 4.65
N ARG A 420 -18.05 -29.40 5.60
CA ARG A 420 -18.43 -29.66 6.99
C ARG A 420 -19.13 -28.45 7.60
N TYR A 421 -18.58 -27.25 7.44
CA TYR A 421 -19.18 -26.03 7.98
C TYR A 421 -20.44 -25.57 7.25
N ALA A 422 -20.56 -25.87 5.96
CA ALA A 422 -21.78 -25.63 5.19
C ALA A 422 -22.94 -26.55 5.63
N SER A 423 -22.62 -27.75 6.13
CA SER A 423 -23.59 -28.76 6.57
C SER A 423 -24.01 -28.59 8.04
N MET A 424 -23.21 -27.87 8.82
CA MET A 424 -23.50 -27.54 10.21
C MET A 424 -24.24 -26.20 10.29
N ASP A 425 -25.04 -26.01 11.34
CA ASP A 425 -25.62 -24.71 11.63
C ASP A 425 -24.59 -23.86 12.39
N GLY A 426 -24.33 -22.64 11.92
CA GLY A 426 -23.33 -21.75 12.50
C GLY A 426 -23.11 -20.46 11.71
N ASP A 427 -22.45 -19.49 12.34
CA ASP A 427 -22.33 -18.10 11.87
C ASP A 427 -21.72 -17.94 10.46
N PHE A 428 -20.94 -18.93 10.01
CA PHE A 428 -20.23 -18.87 8.72
C PHE A 428 -20.73 -19.89 7.68
N LYS A 429 -21.90 -20.50 7.91
CA LYS A 429 -22.48 -21.53 7.04
C LYS A 429 -22.59 -21.09 5.58
N ASP A 430 -23.13 -19.90 5.32
CA ASP A 430 -23.36 -19.42 3.95
C ASP A 430 -22.05 -19.11 3.21
N THR A 431 -21.08 -18.54 3.92
CA THR A 431 -19.74 -18.30 3.35
C THR A 431 -19.03 -19.62 3.06
N ALA A 432 -19.13 -20.60 3.97
CA ALA A 432 -18.58 -21.94 3.78
C ALA A 432 -19.22 -22.66 2.58
N LEU A 433 -20.55 -22.56 2.42
CA LEU A 433 -21.26 -23.12 1.28
C LEU A 433 -20.80 -22.49 -0.05
N THR A 434 -20.64 -21.17 -0.07
CA THR A 434 -20.12 -20.45 -1.24
C THR A 434 -18.71 -20.88 -1.59
N LEU A 435 -17.83 -21.03 -0.58
CA LEU A 435 -16.48 -21.57 -0.75
C LEU A 435 -16.51 -23.00 -1.33
N THR A 436 -17.35 -23.90 -0.78
CA THR A 436 -17.53 -25.26 -1.30
C THR A 436 -17.85 -25.26 -2.79
N ASN A 437 -18.77 -24.39 -3.22
CA ASN A 437 -19.16 -24.27 -4.63
C ASN A 437 -18.04 -23.70 -5.51
N SER A 438 -17.23 -22.78 -4.99
CA SER A 438 -16.11 -22.18 -5.74
C SER A 438 -15.03 -23.20 -6.15
N LEU A 439 -14.91 -24.32 -5.42
CA LEU A 439 -13.89 -25.36 -5.67
C LEU A 439 -14.24 -26.30 -6.83
N ILE A 440 -15.41 -26.17 -7.44
CA ILE A 440 -15.91 -27.12 -8.45
C ILE A 440 -14.94 -27.34 -9.62
N ASN A 441 -14.33 -26.27 -10.15
CA ASN A 441 -13.42 -26.36 -11.31
C ASN A 441 -12.07 -26.94 -10.93
N VAL A 442 -11.49 -26.51 -9.79
CA VAL A 442 -10.23 -27.09 -9.30
C VAL A 442 -10.37 -28.59 -9.06
N ARG A 443 -11.49 -29.03 -8.46
CA ARG A 443 -11.78 -30.45 -8.28
C ARG A 443 -11.98 -31.19 -9.60
N ALA A 444 -12.65 -30.57 -10.58
CA ALA A 444 -12.79 -31.16 -11.92
C ALA A 444 -11.43 -31.36 -12.60
N ILE A 445 -10.53 -30.38 -12.52
CA ILE A 445 -9.14 -30.48 -13.02
C ILE A 445 -8.42 -31.65 -12.34
N ILE A 446 -8.41 -31.69 -11.01
CA ILE A 446 -7.74 -32.74 -10.24
C ILE A 446 -8.29 -34.12 -10.64
N ASN A 447 -9.61 -34.31 -10.62
CA ASN A 447 -10.24 -35.60 -10.93
C ASN A 447 -10.06 -36.03 -12.39
N HIS A 448 -9.86 -35.09 -13.32
CA HIS A 448 -9.61 -35.39 -14.72
C HIS A 448 -8.16 -35.86 -14.96
N PHE A 449 -7.18 -35.16 -14.40
CA PHE A 449 -5.78 -35.41 -14.69
C PHE A 449 -5.14 -36.49 -13.82
N THR A 450 -5.52 -36.63 -12.55
CA THR A 450 -4.96 -37.67 -11.66
C THR A 450 -5.01 -39.08 -12.26
N PRO A 451 -6.17 -39.62 -12.70
CA PRO A 451 -6.21 -40.97 -13.28
C PRO A 451 -5.43 -41.10 -14.60
N LYS A 452 -5.29 -40.01 -15.36
CA LYS A 452 -4.53 -40.00 -16.62
C LYS A 452 -3.02 -40.03 -16.36
N ILE A 453 -2.58 -39.31 -15.33
CA ILE A 453 -1.19 -39.34 -14.86
C ILE A 453 -0.87 -40.74 -14.32
N ASP A 454 -1.75 -41.32 -13.50
CA ASP A 454 -1.56 -42.68 -12.96
C ASP A 454 -1.48 -43.73 -14.08
N ALA A 455 -2.36 -43.64 -15.09
CA ALA A 455 -2.34 -44.53 -16.24
C ALA A 455 -1.06 -44.38 -17.09
N TRP A 456 -0.60 -43.14 -17.28
CA TRP A 456 0.64 -42.86 -18.01
C TRP A 456 1.86 -43.39 -17.26
N LEU A 457 1.93 -43.17 -15.94
CA LEU A 457 2.98 -43.70 -15.06
C LEU A 457 3.04 -45.23 -15.09
N ALA A 458 1.88 -45.88 -15.00
CA ALA A 458 1.77 -47.34 -15.12
C ALA A 458 2.27 -47.83 -16.48
N GLY A 459 1.95 -47.11 -17.57
CA GLY A 459 2.43 -47.42 -18.92
C GLY A 459 3.93 -47.26 -19.12
N GLN A 460 4.56 -46.34 -18.39
CA GLN A 460 6.02 -46.10 -18.42
C GLN A 460 6.79 -46.89 -17.35
N ALA A 461 6.10 -47.65 -16.49
CA ALA A 461 6.65 -48.32 -15.31
C ALA A 461 7.42 -47.36 -14.37
N LEU A 462 6.95 -46.11 -14.25
CA LEU A 462 7.52 -45.09 -13.38
C LEU A 462 6.70 -44.96 -12.10
N SER A 463 7.36 -44.78 -10.96
CA SER A 463 6.69 -44.57 -9.65
C SER A 463 6.64 -43.09 -9.23
N THR A 464 7.54 -42.26 -9.78
CA THR A 464 7.65 -40.84 -9.46
C THR A 464 7.84 -40.05 -10.75
N PRO A 465 6.83 -39.28 -11.19
CA PRO A 465 6.97 -38.42 -12.36
C PRO A 465 7.82 -37.19 -12.05
N SER A 466 8.55 -36.72 -13.05
CA SER A 466 9.13 -35.38 -13.13
C SER A 466 8.08 -34.34 -13.51
N GLU A 467 8.43 -33.05 -13.35
CA GLU A 467 7.58 -31.93 -13.74
C GLU A 467 7.26 -31.94 -15.24
N ASP A 468 8.26 -32.15 -16.09
CA ASP A 468 8.09 -32.19 -17.55
C ASP A 468 7.18 -33.34 -18.01
N GLU A 469 7.26 -34.50 -17.35
CA GLU A 469 6.41 -35.65 -17.66
C GLU A 469 4.95 -35.39 -17.31
N ILE A 470 4.67 -34.75 -16.17
CA ILE A 470 3.28 -34.36 -15.83
C ILE A 470 2.78 -33.31 -16.83
N LEU A 471 3.60 -32.32 -17.16
CA LEU A 471 3.24 -31.29 -18.13
C LEU A 471 2.94 -31.90 -19.52
N GLU A 472 3.66 -32.94 -19.93
CA GLU A 472 3.36 -33.67 -21.17
C GLU A 472 1.96 -34.31 -21.14
N VAL A 473 1.61 -34.96 -20.03
CA VAL A 473 0.27 -35.54 -19.85
C VAL A 473 -0.80 -34.45 -19.86
N VAL A 474 -0.57 -33.33 -19.18
CA VAL A 474 -1.50 -32.20 -19.11
C VAL A 474 -1.77 -31.65 -20.52
N ARG A 475 -0.73 -31.33 -21.29
CA ARG A 475 -0.84 -30.78 -22.65
C ARG A 475 -1.63 -31.68 -23.60
N LYS A 476 -1.48 -32.99 -23.49
CA LYS A 476 -2.17 -33.96 -24.37
C LYS A 476 -3.65 -34.17 -24.05
N ASN A 477 -4.16 -33.61 -22.93
CA ASN A 477 -5.45 -33.99 -22.37
C ASN A 477 -6.37 -32.81 -22.03
N TYR A 478 -6.05 -31.60 -22.50
CA TYR A 478 -6.89 -30.41 -22.34
C TYR A 478 -8.24 -30.51 -23.04
N ASP A 479 -8.25 -31.12 -24.24
CA ASP A 479 -9.41 -31.27 -25.13
C ASP A 479 -10.61 -31.99 -24.50
N SER A 480 -10.33 -32.90 -23.58
CA SER A 480 -11.33 -33.72 -22.90
C SER A 480 -11.74 -33.17 -21.53
N LEU A 481 -11.13 -32.08 -21.06
CA LEU A 481 -11.49 -31.43 -19.81
C LEU A 481 -12.72 -30.53 -20.00
N THR A 482 -13.75 -30.75 -19.19
CA THR A 482 -14.93 -29.86 -19.15
C THR A 482 -14.97 -29.13 -17.82
N LEU A 483 -15.06 -27.79 -17.87
CA LEU A 483 -15.14 -26.93 -16.69
C LEU A 483 -16.47 -26.19 -16.65
N LYS A 484 -16.93 -25.85 -15.44
CA LYS A 484 -18.13 -25.03 -15.26
C LYS A 484 -17.75 -23.56 -15.42
N LEU A 485 -18.49 -22.84 -16.25
CA LEU A 485 -18.35 -21.39 -16.32
C LEU A 485 -18.78 -20.77 -14.98
N GLN A 486 -17.90 -19.98 -14.38
CA GLN A 486 -18.19 -19.21 -13.18
C GLN A 486 -18.33 -17.74 -13.54
N ASP A 487 -19.50 -17.18 -13.23
CA ASP A 487 -19.81 -15.78 -13.50
C ASP A 487 -19.20 -14.87 -12.43
N SER A 488 -19.06 -13.58 -12.76
CA SER A 488 -18.68 -12.51 -11.82
C SER A 488 -17.30 -12.65 -11.14
N LEU A 489 -16.43 -13.54 -11.62
CA LEU A 489 -15.06 -13.67 -11.10
C LEU A 489 -14.20 -12.41 -11.32
N ASP A 490 -14.54 -11.59 -12.31
CA ASP A 490 -13.87 -10.33 -12.63
C ASP A 490 -14.58 -9.10 -12.03
N GLN A 491 -15.57 -9.32 -11.16
CA GLN A 491 -16.30 -8.28 -10.47
C GLN A 491 -15.83 -8.18 -9.02
N TYR A 492 -15.68 -6.94 -8.55
CA TYR A 492 -15.38 -6.63 -7.16
C TYR A 492 -16.23 -5.44 -6.74
N GLU A 493 -16.54 -5.37 -5.45
CA GLU A 493 -17.18 -4.19 -4.87
C GLU A 493 -16.21 -3.01 -4.94
N ARG A 494 -16.67 -1.90 -5.53
CA ARG A 494 -15.90 -0.66 -5.59
C ARG A 494 -15.69 -0.11 -4.18
N TYR A 495 -14.49 0.39 -3.93
CA TYR A 495 -14.18 0.97 -2.63
C TYR A 495 -15.15 2.10 -2.28
N SER A 496 -15.72 2.04 -1.09
CA SER A 496 -16.48 3.13 -0.47
C SER A 496 -16.01 3.34 0.97
N GLU A 497 -15.70 4.59 1.31
CA GLU A 497 -15.32 4.94 2.68
C GLU A 497 -16.50 4.76 3.65
N ASN A 498 -17.69 5.22 3.27
CA ASN A 498 -18.90 5.20 4.10
C ASN A 498 -19.87 4.14 3.54
N PRO A 499 -20.39 3.20 4.36
CA PRO A 499 -20.26 3.08 5.83
C PRO A 499 -19.08 2.21 6.32
N GLN A 500 -18.31 1.60 5.42
CA GLN A 500 -17.39 0.50 5.77
C GLN A 500 -16.18 0.93 6.63
N HIS A 501 -15.68 2.15 6.42
CA HIS A 501 -14.44 2.66 7.02
C HIS A 501 -14.63 3.97 7.82
N SER A 502 -15.86 4.49 7.96
CA SER A 502 -16.13 5.76 8.65
C SER A 502 -15.57 5.81 10.08
N SER A 503 -15.71 4.72 10.85
CA SER A 503 -15.19 4.63 12.22
C SER A 503 -13.66 4.56 12.27
N PHE A 504 -13.06 3.89 11.29
CA PHE A 504 -11.61 3.82 11.11
C PHE A 504 -11.03 5.21 10.83
N PHE A 505 -11.57 5.94 9.84
CA PHE A 505 -11.11 7.29 9.52
C PHE A 505 -11.35 8.27 10.66
N THR A 506 -12.48 8.19 11.36
CA THR A 506 -12.72 9.01 12.56
C THR A 506 -11.62 8.81 13.61
N SER A 507 -11.19 7.56 13.82
CA SER A 507 -10.13 7.23 14.78
C SER A 507 -8.75 7.67 14.28
N MET A 508 -8.47 7.50 12.99
CA MET A 508 -7.23 7.95 12.36
C MET A 508 -7.08 9.46 12.42
N ILE A 509 -8.12 10.23 12.07
CA ILE A 509 -8.12 11.68 12.13
C ILE A 509 -7.91 12.17 13.57
N ARG A 510 -8.51 11.51 14.56
CA ARG A 510 -8.23 11.82 15.98
C ARG A 510 -6.76 11.60 16.33
N SER A 511 -6.12 10.54 15.82
CA SER A 511 -4.66 10.36 15.99
C SER A 511 -3.90 11.51 15.34
N VAL A 512 -4.22 11.86 14.10
CA VAL A 512 -3.56 12.96 13.37
C VAL A 512 -3.72 14.28 14.11
N VAL A 513 -4.90 14.59 14.65
CA VAL A 513 -5.13 15.78 15.49
C VAL A 513 -4.21 15.79 16.70
N ASN A 514 -4.16 14.69 17.45
CA ASN A 514 -3.34 14.60 18.65
C ASN A 514 -1.85 14.70 18.30
N ASP A 515 -1.39 13.94 17.31
CA ASP A 515 0.00 13.93 16.85
C ASP A 515 0.40 15.31 16.34
N THR A 516 -0.46 15.99 15.58
CA THR A 516 -0.22 17.36 15.11
C THR A 516 -0.10 18.31 16.31
N ARG A 517 -1.06 18.27 17.24
CA ARG A 517 -1.08 19.15 18.42
C ARG A 517 0.17 19.00 19.30
N TYR A 518 0.67 17.78 19.49
CA TYR A 518 1.89 17.52 20.27
C TYR A 518 3.17 17.97 19.56
N ASN A 519 3.17 17.98 18.23
CA ASN A 519 4.34 18.32 17.43
C ASN A 519 4.33 19.75 16.89
N ILE A 520 3.39 20.61 17.30
CA ILE A 520 3.43 22.04 17.00
C ILE A 520 4.61 22.64 17.78
N ASP A 521 5.78 22.60 17.15
CA ASP A 521 7.01 23.08 17.75
C ASP A 521 7.15 24.60 17.53
N PHE A 522 6.99 25.36 18.60
CA PHE A 522 7.27 26.80 18.60
C PHE A 522 8.75 27.10 18.89
N ALA A 523 9.57 26.12 19.28
CA ALA A 523 10.96 26.32 19.67
C ALA A 523 11.94 26.30 18.47
N SER A 524 11.61 25.63 17.37
CA SER A 524 12.32 25.74 16.07
C SER A 524 12.10 27.06 15.35
N LEU A 525 11.15 27.88 15.80
CA LEU A 525 11.02 29.24 15.32
C LEU A 525 12.18 30.06 15.88
N ASP A 526 13.05 30.56 15.00
CA ASP A 526 14.09 31.50 15.40
C ASP A 526 13.42 32.81 15.86
N LEU A 527 13.10 32.86 17.15
CA LEU A 527 12.41 33.97 17.78
C LEU A 527 13.18 35.28 17.58
N GLN A 528 14.50 35.19 17.43
CA GLN A 528 15.36 36.35 17.23
C GLN A 528 15.27 36.87 15.80
N MET A 529 15.27 35.98 14.79
CA MET A 529 14.94 36.38 13.41
C MET A 529 13.51 36.91 13.30
N ILE A 530 12.54 36.27 13.95
CA ILE A 530 11.14 36.71 13.95
C ILE A 530 11.02 38.13 14.53
N LEU A 531 11.65 38.40 15.68
CA LEU A 531 11.64 39.73 16.30
C LEU A 531 12.36 40.78 15.44
N GLN A 532 13.47 40.40 14.76
CA GLN A 532 14.15 41.28 13.80
C GLN A 532 13.29 41.56 12.56
N GLU A 533 12.64 40.56 11.99
CA GLU A 533 11.75 40.71 10.85
C GLU A 533 10.51 41.54 11.22
N PHE A 534 9.90 41.32 12.39
CA PHE A 534 8.81 42.16 12.89
C PHE A 534 9.22 43.62 13.08
N SER A 535 10.49 43.89 13.41
CA SER A 535 10.99 45.26 13.50
C SER A 535 11.09 45.96 12.13
N THR A 536 11.03 45.20 11.02
CA THR A 536 11.06 45.72 9.65
C THR A 536 9.67 45.85 9.01
N ILE A 537 8.65 45.22 9.58
CA ILE A 537 7.26 45.32 9.14
C ILE A 537 6.65 46.55 9.82
N THR A 538 6.68 47.69 9.12
CA THR A 538 6.03 48.95 9.55
C THR A 538 4.86 49.29 8.65
#